data_AF-A0A2G5UTP9-F1
#
_entry.id   AF-A0A2G5UTP9-F1
#
_cell.length_a   1.000
_cell.length_b   1.000
_cell.length_c   1.000
_cell.angle_alpha   90.00
_cell.angle_beta   90.00
_cell.angle_gamma   90.00
#
_symmetry.space_group_name_H-M   'P 1'
#
loop_
_entity.id
_entity.type
_entity.pdbx_description
1 polymer ?
#
loop_
_entity_poly.entity_id
_entity_poly.type
_entity_poly.pdbx_seq_one_letter_code
_entity_poly.pdbx_strand_id
1 'polypeptide(L)'
;MRAIYRSLLSFSDIDPVFFDMVQQNSSYDPRKDQVMHKCMDESIEYEDRIPVRGDHRPNWARFGEYLYVPVQRWLHNLEHGSIVLLYHPCVDLDELNKLRQLVTSCIYRHVITPYIKLTAERPLALVGWGSRLEMNSVDEKKVVDYMKQYGNRAPEEITRDGKYDEYLIQEAKFVSGEEDSKICPNY
;
A
#
# COMPACT_ATOMS: atom_id res chain seq x y z
N MET A 1 -41.34 -7.08 29.25
CA MET A 1 -39.95 -6.73 28.86
C MET A 1 -39.76 -7.17 27.41
N ARG A 2 -39.71 -6.23 26.46
CA ARG A 2 -39.42 -6.55 25.05
C ARG A 2 -37.90 -6.48 24.88
N ALA A 3 -37.28 -7.63 24.60
CA ALA A 3 -35.89 -7.70 24.20
C ALA A 3 -35.76 -7.04 22.82
N ILE A 4 -35.07 -5.90 22.76
CA ILE A 4 -34.66 -5.28 21.51
C ILE A 4 -33.42 -6.05 21.07
N TYR A 5 -33.59 -7.00 20.15
CA TYR A 5 -32.47 -7.59 19.43
C TYR A 5 -31.83 -6.47 18.60
N ARG A 6 -30.69 -5.95 19.06
CA ARG A 6 -29.80 -5.16 18.20
C ARG A 6 -29.34 -6.10 17.09
N SER A 7 -29.84 -5.84 15.89
CA SER A 7 -29.31 -6.37 14.65
C SER A 7 -27.79 -6.21 14.69
N LEU A 8 -27.07 -7.33 14.63
CA LEU A 8 -25.67 -7.35 14.23
C LEU A 8 -25.67 -6.74 12.84
N LEU A 9 -25.14 -5.52 12.71
CA LEU A 9 -24.78 -4.97 11.43
C LEU A 9 -23.65 -5.87 10.91
N SER A 10 -24.03 -6.89 10.15
CA SER A 10 -23.17 -7.50 9.15
C SER A 10 -22.57 -6.35 8.37
N PHE A 11 -21.27 -6.11 8.50
CA PHE A 11 -20.54 -5.33 7.51
C PHE A 11 -20.73 -6.10 6.20
N SER A 12 -21.73 -5.70 5.40
CA SER A 12 -21.92 -6.24 4.07
C SER A 12 -20.61 -6.09 3.30
N ASP A 13 -20.26 -7.06 2.45
CA ASP A 13 -19.18 -6.89 1.48
C ASP A 13 -19.46 -5.60 0.67
N ILE A 14 -18.63 -4.57 0.87
CA ILE A 14 -18.74 -3.31 0.15
C ILE A 14 -17.76 -3.40 -0.98
N ASP A 15 -18.19 -3.03 -2.19
CA ASP A 15 -17.29 -3.07 -3.33
C ASP A 15 -16.02 -2.23 -3.09
N PRO A 16 -14.85 -2.78 -3.48
CA PRO A 16 -13.60 -2.07 -3.34
C PRO A 16 -13.61 -0.81 -4.21
N VAL A 17 -13.01 0.26 -3.69
CA VAL A 17 -12.88 1.52 -4.41
C VAL A 17 -11.49 1.59 -5.01
N PHE A 18 -11.47 1.81 -6.30
CA PHE A 18 -10.25 1.91 -7.08
C PHE A 18 -10.03 3.35 -7.54
N PHE A 19 -8.79 3.82 -7.40
CA PHE A 19 -8.35 5.12 -7.89
C PHE A 19 -7.08 4.95 -8.71
N ASP A 20 -7.05 5.56 -9.90
CA ASP A 20 -5.91 5.60 -10.80
C ASP A 20 -5.80 6.99 -11.42
N MET A 21 -4.65 7.62 -11.23
CA MET A 21 -4.35 8.91 -11.82
C MET A 21 -4.36 8.89 -13.35
N VAL A 22 -4.02 7.76 -14.00
CA VAL A 22 -4.08 7.64 -15.46
C VAL A 22 -5.52 7.73 -15.96
N GLN A 23 -6.49 7.23 -15.19
CA GLN A 23 -7.92 7.34 -15.52
C GLN A 23 -8.44 8.77 -15.34
N GLN A 24 -7.87 9.53 -14.40
CA GLN A 24 -8.25 10.92 -14.14
C GLN A 24 -7.57 11.90 -15.12
N ASN A 25 -6.33 11.61 -15.51
CA ASN A 25 -5.54 12.43 -16.41
C ASN A 25 -4.73 11.52 -17.34
N SER A 26 -5.17 11.40 -18.59
CA SER A 26 -4.51 10.57 -19.60
C SER A 26 -3.09 11.01 -19.98
N SER A 27 -2.68 12.23 -19.58
CA SER A 27 -1.31 12.72 -19.78
C SER A 27 -0.35 12.32 -18.66
N TYR A 28 -0.86 11.76 -17.55
CA TYR A 28 -0.04 11.28 -16.45
C TYR A 28 0.69 9.99 -16.86
N ASP A 29 2.02 10.00 -16.76
CA ASP A 29 2.87 8.83 -16.98
C ASP A 29 3.58 8.48 -15.66
N PRO A 30 3.18 7.39 -14.96
CA PRO A 30 3.77 7.04 -13.67
C PRO A 30 5.25 6.66 -13.76
N ARG A 31 5.79 6.38 -14.96
CA ARG A 31 7.22 6.09 -15.15
C ARG A 31 8.07 7.34 -15.39
N LYS A 32 7.43 8.50 -15.56
CA LYS A 32 8.09 9.78 -15.82
C LYS A 32 7.67 10.88 -14.84
N ASP A 33 6.77 10.57 -13.91
CA ASP A 33 6.36 11.50 -12.86
C ASP A 33 7.59 11.92 -12.05
N GLN A 34 7.63 13.20 -11.68
CA GLN A 34 8.72 13.76 -10.89
C GLN A 34 8.11 14.56 -9.74
N VAL A 35 8.63 14.30 -8.55
CA VAL A 35 8.27 15.00 -7.32
C VAL A 35 9.55 15.40 -6.58
N MET A 36 9.43 16.19 -5.51
CA MET A 36 10.59 16.66 -4.78
C MET A 36 10.92 15.78 -3.58
N HIS A 37 12.20 15.45 -3.41
CA HIS A 37 12.73 14.96 -2.14
C HIS A 37 13.00 16.14 -1.21
N LYS A 38 12.28 16.21 -0.09
CA LYS A 38 12.35 17.31 0.88
C LYS A 38 13.03 16.87 2.18
N CYS A 39 14.02 17.63 2.62
CA CYS A 39 14.76 17.37 3.86
C CYS A 39 13.90 17.65 5.11
N MET A 40 14.37 17.19 6.28
CA MET A 40 13.57 17.20 7.52
C MET A 40 13.19 18.61 8.02
N ASP A 41 13.89 19.63 7.55
CA ASP A 41 13.65 21.06 7.79
C ASP A 41 12.47 21.64 6.99
N GLU A 42 11.97 20.91 5.99
CA GLU A 42 10.82 21.31 5.18
C GLU A 42 9.55 20.56 5.61
N SER A 43 8.42 21.26 5.68
CA SER A 43 7.10 20.63 5.88
C SER A 43 6.59 19.99 4.58
N ILE A 44 5.89 18.87 4.74
CA ILE A 44 5.20 18.18 3.65
C ILE A 44 3.77 17.92 4.09
N GLU A 45 2.81 18.36 3.30
CA GLU A 45 1.39 18.13 3.51
C GLU A 45 0.78 17.42 2.29
N TYR A 46 -0.24 16.62 2.54
CA TYR A 46 -0.96 15.88 1.52
C TYR A 46 -2.45 16.18 1.65
N GLU A 47 -3.08 16.55 0.53
CA GLU A 47 -4.53 16.81 0.48
C GLU A 47 -5.32 15.51 0.60
N ASP A 48 -4.83 14.46 -0.04
CA ASP A 48 -5.42 13.14 -0.01
C ASP A 48 -5.24 12.44 1.34
N ARG A 49 -6.31 11.81 1.81
CA ARG A 49 -6.27 10.94 2.99
C ARG A 49 -5.28 9.80 2.85
N ILE A 50 -5.18 9.21 1.66
CA ILE A 50 -4.15 8.23 1.28
C ILE A 50 -3.41 8.83 0.07
N PRO A 51 -2.27 9.51 0.25
CA PRO A 51 -1.51 10.02 -0.88
C PRO A 51 -0.98 8.86 -1.72
N VAL A 52 -1.11 8.98 -3.04
CA VAL A 52 -0.61 7.98 -4.00
C VAL A 52 0.65 8.47 -4.74
N ARG A 53 1.01 9.74 -4.57
CA ARG A 53 2.22 10.40 -5.06
C ARG A 53 2.45 11.69 -4.25
N GLY A 54 3.59 12.33 -4.47
CA GLY A 54 3.88 13.66 -3.94
C GLY A 54 5.26 13.74 -3.30
N ASP A 55 5.63 14.93 -2.86
CA ASP A 55 6.92 15.17 -2.22
C ASP A 55 7.08 14.28 -0.99
N HIS A 56 8.31 13.85 -0.71
CA HIS A 56 8.57 12.88 0.35
C HIS A 56 10.02 12.96 0.85
N ARG A 57 10.41 12.12 1.83
CA ARG A 57 11.75 12.19 2.43
C ARG A 57 12.78 11.39 1.61
N PRO A 58 14.03 11.87 1.47
CA PRO A 58 15.08 11.19 0.69
C PRO A 58 15.45 9.77 1.15
N ASN A 59 15.20 9.39 2.40
CA ASN A 59 15.42 8.01 2.85
C ASN A 59 14.08 7.27 2.89
N TRP A 60 13.96 6.20 2.12
CA TRP A 60 12.84 5.27 2.16
C TRP A 60 13.04 4.20 3.24
N ALA A 61 11.97 3.45 3.53
CA ALA A 61 12.00 2.32 4.46
C ALA A 61 12.66 1.09 3.82
N ARG A 62 13.25 0.21 4.63
CA ARG A 62 13.52 -1.17 4.21
C ARG A 62 12.20 -1.83 3.80
N PHE A 63 12.26 -2.79 2.88
CA PHE A 63 11.06 -3.53 2.50
C PHE A 63 10.70 -4.51 3.62
N GLY A 64 9.40 -4.58 3.98
CA GLY A 64 8.94 -5.44 5.06
C GLY A 64 7.70 -4.93 5.80
N GLU A 65 7.42 -5.55 6.94
CA GLU A 65 6.31 -5.23 7.82
C GLU A 65 6.79 -4.48 9.07
N TYR A 66 6.03 -3.47 9.48
CA TYR A 66 6.40 -2.52 10.52
C TYR A 66 5.28 -2.31 11.53
N LEU A 67 5.64 -1.94 12.77
CA LEU A 67 4.66 -1.38 13.71
C LEU A 67 4.18 0.00 13.26
N TYR A 68 5.03 0.75 12.55
CA TYR A 68 4.67 2.02 11.94
C TYR A 68 5.72 2.51 10.94
N VAL A 69 5.27 2.99 9.78
CA VAL A 69 6.07 3.76 8.83
C VAL A 69 5.42 5.12 8.55
N PRO A 70 6.14 6.24 8.69
CA PRO A 70 5.63 7.56 8.32
C PRO A 70 5.25 7.62 6.84
N VAL A 71 4.22 8.41 6.51
CA VAL A 71 3.72 8.60 5.14
C VAL A 71 4.84 8.95 4.17
N GLN A 72 5.69 9.91 4.55
CA GLN A 72 6.76 10.37 3.68
C GLN A 72 7.88 9.34 3.46
N ARG A 73 7.91 8.23 4.20
CA ARG A 73 8.88 7.14 4.02
C ARG A 73 8.33 6.11 3.05
N TRP A 74 7.13 5.59 3.31
CA TRP A 74 6.52 4.62 2.41
C TRP A 74 6.10 5.23 1.06
N LEU A 75 5.84 6.54 0.97
CA LEU A 75 5.61 7.22 -0.31
C LEU A 75 6.85 7.17 -1.21
N HIS A 76 8.05 7.24 -0.64
CA HIS A 76 9.30 7.04 -1.39
C HIS A 76 9.43 5.58 -1.85
N ASN A 77 9.09 4.60 -1.00
CA ASN A 77 9.04 3.21 -1.45
C ASN A 77 8.13 3.05 -2.68
N LEU A 78 7.01 3.78 -2.78
CA LEU A 78 6.14 3.75 -3.96
C LEU A 78 6.83 4.32 -5.21
N GLU A 79 7.62 5.40 -5.09
CA GLU A 79 8.41 5.95 -6.20
C GLU A 79 9.42 4.92 -6.76
N HIS A 80 9.88 3.99 -5.90
CA HIS A 80 10.69 2.84 -6.29
C HIS A 80 9.88 1.62 -6.77
N GLY A 81 8.58 1.75 -7.03
CA GLY A 81 7.73 0.69 -7.57
C GLY A 81 7.24 -0.34 -6.56
N SER A 82 7.28 -0.04 -5.26
CA SER A 82 6.72 -0.92 -4.23
C SER A 82 5.19 -0.95 -4.22
N ILE A 83 4.64 -1.94 -3.51
CA ILE A 83 3.25 -1.94 -3.06
C ILE A 83 3.22 -1.72 -1.54
N VAL A 84 2.43 -0.74 -1.09
CA VAL A 84 2.24 -0.47 0.34
C VAL A 84 0.87 -1.01 0.77
N LEU A 85 0.86 -1.94 1.72
CA LEU A 85 -0.34 -2.40 2.42
C LEU A 85 -0.57 -1.50 3.64
N LEU A 86 -1.64 -0.73 3.61
CA LEU A 86 -2.12 0.07 4.73
C LEU A 86 -3.30 -0.64 5.38
N TYR A 87 -3.33 -0.70 6.71
CA TYR A 87 -4.46 -1.27 7.46
C TYR A 87 -4.87 -0.42 8.67
N HIS A 88 -6.16 -0.31 8.93
CA HIS A 88 -6.64 0.34 10.15
C HIS A 88 -6.34 -0.57 11.35
N PRO A 89 -5.88 -0.07 12.52
CA PRO A 89 -5.58 -0.92 13.68
C PRO A 89 -6.77 -1.76 14.20
N CYS A 90 -7.99 -1.36 13.87
CA CYS A 90 -9.23 -2.06 14.22
C CYS A 90 -9.77 -2.97 13.10
N VAL A 91 -8.99 -3.24 12.07
CA VAL A 91 -9.40 -4.12 10.96
C VAL A 91 -9.68 -5.54 11.44
N ASP A 92 -10.54 -6.26 10.72
CA ASP A 92 -10.66 -7.70 10.87
C ASP A 92 -9.31 -8.37 10.61
N LEU A 93 -8.84 -9.16 11.59
CA LEU A 93 -7.51 -9.76 11.52
C LEU A 93 -7.42 -10.86 10.46
N ASP A 94 -8.50 -11.56 10.15
CA ASP A 94 -8.50 -12.60 9.13
C ASP A 94 -8.36 -12.00 7.73
N GLU A 95 -9.06 -10.90 7.46
CA GLU A 95 -8.91 -10.14 6.22
C GLU A 95 -7.50 -9.53 6.09
N LEU A 96 -6.96 -8.96 7.17
CA LEU A 96 -5.59 -8.46 7.17
C LEU A 96 -4.57 -9.60 6.91
N ASN A 97 -4.73 -10.74 7.56
CA ASN A 97 -3.85 -11.89 7.38
C ASN A 97 -3.90 -12.42 5.95
N LYS A 98 -5.09 -12.47 5.34
CA LYS A 98 -5.28 -12.85 3.94
C LYS A 98 -4.56 -11.88 3.01
N LEU A 99 -4.74 -10.56 3.18
CA LEU A 99 -4.06 -9.57 2.35
C LEU A 99 -2.54 -9.61 2.53
N ARG A 100 -2.06 -9.77 3.77
CA ARG A 100 -0.63 -9.91 4.09
C ARG A 100 -0.01 -11.09 3.35
N GLN A 101 -0.68 -12.25 3.34
CA GLN A 101 -0.20 -13.43 2.62
C GLN A 101 -0.12 -13.19 1.10
N LEU A 102 -1.12 -12.53 0.52
CA LEU A 102 -1.09 -12.17 -0.90
C LEU A 102 0.08 -11.23 -1.22
N VAL A 103 0.24 -10.15 -0.45
CA VAL A 103 1.32 -9.17 -0.70
C VAL A 103 2.70 -9.82 -0.56
N THR A 104 2.95 -10.54 0.53
CA THR A 104 4.26 -11.16 0.81
C THR A 104 4.59 -12.31 -0.15
N SER A 105 3.59 -12.93 -0.79
CA SER A 105 3.79 -13.95 -1.82
C SER A 105 3.82 -13.41 -3.25
N CYS A 106 3.55 -12.11 -3.44
CA CYS A 106 3.47 -11.50 -4.76
C CYS A 106 4.64 -10.59 -5.11
N ILE A 107 5.16 -9.83 -4.14
CA ILE A 107 6.19 -8.82 -4.41
C ILE A 107 7.16 -8.74 -3.23
N TYR A 108 8.45 -8.69 -3.52
CA TYR A 108 9.49 -8.43 -2.54
C TYR A 108 9.45 -6.97 -2.06
N ARG A 109 9.36 -6.00 -2.99
CA ARG A 109 9.20 -4.57 -2.65
C ARG A 109 7.81 -4.27 -2.09
N HIS A 110 7.55 -4.70 -0.86
CA HIS A 110 6.37 -4.31 -0.11
C HIS A 110 6.72 -3.55 1.17
N VAL A 111 5.79 -2.71 1.61
CA VAL A 111 5.75 -2.18 2.98
C VAL A 111 4.38 -2.47 3.57
N ILE A 112 4.33 -3.04 4.77
CA ILE A 112 3.08 -3.27 5.50
C ILE A 112 3.11 -2.43 6.78
N THR A 113 2.14 -1.54 6.96
CA THR A 113 2.10 -0.62 8.11
C THR A 113 0.67 -0.26 8.49
N PRO A 114 0.37 -0.05 9.79
CA PRO A 114 -0.93 0.50 10.18
C PRO A 114 -1.09 1.95 9.69
N TYR A 115 -2.34 2.33 9.41
CA TYR A 115 -2.72 3.66 8.96
C TYR A 115 -4.09 4.09 9.50
N ILE A 116 -4.06 4.91 10.55
CA ILE A 116 -5.27 5.35 11.27
C ILE A 116 -6.20 6.25 10.45
N LYS A 117 -5.73 6.78 9.32
CA LYS A 117 -6.57 7.56 8.41
C LYS A 117 -7.43 6.66 7.51
N LEU A 118 -7.35 5.33 7.61
CA LEU A 118 -8.32 4.43 6.97
C LEU A 118 -9.72 4.56 7.58
N THR A 119 -10.79 4.35 6.80
CA THR A 119 -12.16 4.45 7.32
C THR A 119 -12.62 3.10 7.86
N ALA A 120 -13.67 3.11 8.68
CA ALA A 120 -14.26 1.86 9.18
C ALA A 120 -14.89 1.02 8.05
N GLU A 121 -15.37 1.66 6.99
CA GLU A 121 -15.96 1.01 5.81
C GLU A 121 -14.92 0.42 4.86
N ARG A 122 -13.67 0.92 4.87
CA ARG A 122 -12.56 0.41 4.07
C ARG A 122 -11.26 0.42 4.89
N PRO A 123 -11.13 -0.52 5.83
CA PRO A 123 -10.01 -0.60 6.75
C PRO A 123 -8.73 -1.20 6.13
N LEU A 124 -8.76 -1.58 4.85
CA LEU A 124 -7.59 -2.09 4.10
C LEU A 124 -7.37 -1.27 2.84
N ALA A 125 -6.10 -1.01 2.51
CA ALA A 125 -5.74 -0.44 1.21
C ALA A 125 -4.41 -0.99 0.69
N LEU A 126 -4.34 -1.20 -0.62
CA LEU A 126 -3.08 -1.31 -1.36
C LEU A 126 -2.82 0.01 -2.07
N VAL A 127 -1.57 0.45 -2.02
CA VAL A 127 -1.12 1.68 -2.66
C VAL A 127 0.06 1.36 -3.56
N GLY A 128 0.03 1.90 -4.77
CA GLY A 128 1.07 1.89 -5.78
C GLY A 128 1.31 3.32 -6.24
N TRP A 129 2.38 3.60 -6.98
CA TRP A 129 2.60 4.96 -7.47
C TRP A 129 1.44 5.41 -8.37
N GLY A 130 0.79 6.52 -7.99
CA GLY A 130 -0.36 7.09 -8.70
C GLY A 130 -1.67 6.29 -8.60
N SER A 131 -1.77 5.28 -7.74
CA SER A 131 -2.99 4.47 -7.60
C SER A 131 -3.25 3.95 -6.20
N ARG A 132 -4.50 3.62 -5.89
CA ARG A 132 -4.87 2.89 -4.67
C ARG A 132 -6.09 2.00 -4.88
N LEU A 133 -6.13 0.90 -4.15
CA LEU A 133 -7.27 0.00 -4.04
C LEU A 133 -7.66 -0.12 -2.57
N GLU A 134 -8.84 0.38 -2.22
CA GLU A 134 -9.39 0.35 -0.86
C GLU A 134 -10.48 -0.71 -0.74
N MET A 135 -10.50 -1.48 0.35
CA MET A 135 -11.40 -2.62 0.52
C MET A 135 -11.76 -2.85 1.99
N ASN A 136 -12.86 -3.58 2.24
CA ASN A 136 -13.18 -4.15 3.54
C ASN A 136 -12.99 -5.66 3.60
N SER A 137 -13.26 -6.36 2.51
CA SER A 137 -12.95 -7.78 2.33
C SER A 137 -12.00 -7.98 1.15
N VAL A 138 -11.12 -8.97 1.29
CA VAL A 138 -10.05 -9.27 0.34
C VAL A 138 -10.60 -10.18 -0.76
N ASP A 139 -10.81 -9.59 -1.93
CA ASP A 139 -11.00 -10.31 -3.19
C ASP A 139 -9.62 -10.64 -3.78
N GLU A 140 -9.22 -11.90 -3.70
CA GLU A 140 -7.90 -12.37 -4.17
C GLU A 140 -7.63 -12.00 -5.63
N LYS A 141 -8.64 -12.15 -6.50
CA LYS A 141 -8.47 -11.87 -7.93
C LYS A 141 -8.21 -10.38 -8.13
N LYS A 142 -9.02 -9.51 -7.53
CA LYS A 142 -8.85 -8.05 -7.66
C LYS A 142 -7.52 -7.59 -7.08
N VAL A 143 -7.09 -8.17 -5.97
CA VAL A 143 -5.82 -7.87 -5.31
C VAL A 143 -4.63 -8.29 -6.17
N VAL A 144 -4.65 -9.51 -6.72
CA VAL A 144 -3.60 -10.00 -7.62
C VAL A 144 -3.54 -9.17 -8.91
N ASP A 145 -4.69 -8.88 -9.52
CA ASP A 145 -4.77 -8.06 -10.73
C ASP A 145 -4.19 -6.65 -10.47
N TYR A 146 -4.51 -6.06 -9.31
CA TYR A 146 -3.95 -4.77 -8.88
C TYR A 146 -2.42 -4.86 -8.73
N MET A 147 -1.89 -5.84 -8.01
CA MET A 147 -0.44 -5.97 -7.82
C MET A 147 0.29 -6.18 -9.15
N LYS A 148 -0.23 -7.02 -10.05
CA LYS A 148 0.34 -7.22 -11.39
C LYS A 148 0.34 -5.93 -12.23
N GLN A 149 -0.65 -5.06 -12.05
CA GLN A 149 -0.79 -3.83 -12.83
C GLN A 149 -0.01 -2.63 -12.25
N TYR A 150 0.13 -2.55 -10.93
CA TYR A 150 0.68 -1.36 -10.23
C TYR A 150 1.97 -1.63 -9.46
N GLY A 151 2.37 -2.90 -9.27
CA GLY A 151 3.69 -3.25 -8.77
C GLY A 151 4.75 -3.02 -9.86
N ASN A 152 5.94 -2.58 -9.46
CA ASN A 152 7.03 -2.22 -10.38
C ASN A 152 6.62 -1.18 -11.45
N ARG A 153 5.71 -0.27 -11.10
CA ARG A 153 5.21 0.78 -12.00
C ARG A 153 5.39 2.14 -11.35
N ALA A 154 6.59 2.69 -11.45
CA ALA A 154 6.96 3.98 -10.87
C ALA A 154 8.15 4.59 -11.63
N PRO A 155 8.57 5.84 -11.31
CA PRO A 155 9.65 6.52 -12.00
C PRO A 155 11.03 5.91 -11.76
N GLU A 156 11.24 5.26 -10.60
CA GLU A 156 12.53 4.71 -10.22
C GLU A 156 12.47 3.19 -10.06
N GLU A 157 13.43 2.50 -10.67
CA GLU A 157 13.59 1.05 -10.55
C GLU A 157 14.70 0.73 -9.55
N ILE A 158 14.45 1.09 -8.28
CA ILE A 158 15.38 0.82 -7.17
C ILE A 158 14.85 -0.35 -6.35
N THR A 159 15.63 -1.42 -6.31
CA THR A 159 15.29 -2.69 -5.67
C THR A 159 16.00 -2.91 -4.33
N ARG A 160 17.05 -2.12 -4.06
CA ARG A 160 17.75 -2.18 -2.78
C ARG A 160 16.92 -1.62 -1.62
N ASP A 161 17.18 -2.15 -0.44
CA ASP A 161 16.57 -1.67 0.80
C ASP A 161 16.90 -0.20 1.09
N GLY A 162 15.95 0.44 1.77
CA GLY A 162 16.09 1.78 2.32
C GLY A 162 16.93 1.80 3.58
N LYS A 163 17.19 3.01 4.10
CA LYS A 163 17.96 3.17 5.35
C LYS A 163 17.08 3.24 6.60
N TYR A 164 15.77 3.40 6.44
CA TYR A 164 14.85 3.50 7.58
C TYR A 164 14.32 2.12 7.98
N ASP A 165 14.67 1.68 9.18
CA ASP A 165 14.28 0.39 9.76
C ASP A 165 13.67 0.51 11.17
N GLU A 166 13.43 1.73 11.64
CA GLU A 166 12.72 1.98 12.89
C GLU A 166 11.35 1.32 12.86
N TYR A 167 11.07 0.51 13.89
CA TYR A 167 9.85 -0.29 14.05
C TYR A 167 9.64 -1.42 13.04
N LEU A 168 10.68 -1.83 12.31
CA LEU A 168 10.64 -3.01 11.46
C LEU A 168 10.38 -4.27 12.32
N ILE A 169 9.34 -5.02 11.97
CA ILE A 169 8.96 -6.29 12.59
C ILE A 169 9.56 -7.45 11.80
N GLN A 170 9.45 -7.38 10.47
CA GLN A 170 9.86 -8.46 9.58
C GLN A 170 10.37 -7.90 8.26
N GLU A 171 11.61 -8.26 7.89
CA GLU A 171 12.16 -7.98 6.58
C GLU A 171 11.41 -8.73 5.47
N ALA A 172 11.20 -8.07 4.33
CA ALA A 172 10.70 -8.70 3.14
C ALA A 172 11.68 -9.77 2.62
N LYS A 173 11.15 -10.79 1.95
CA LYS A 173 11.94 -11.86 1.34
C LYS A 173 11.70 -11.88 -0.15
N PHE A 174 12.72 -12.26 -0.92
CA PHE A 174 12.56 -12.46 -2.36
C PHE A 174 11.54 -13.55 -2.66
N VAL A 175 10.61 -13.24 -3.56
CA VAL A 175 9.52 -14.15 -3.93
C VAL A 175 9.96 -15.12 -5.04
N SER A 176 10.63 -14.61 -6.08
CA SER A 176 11.01 -15.40 -7.28
C SER A 176 12.52 -15.55 -7.50
N GLY A 177 13.35 -15.31 -6.49
CA GLY A 177 14.82 -15.42 -6.59
C GLY A 177 15.50 -14.30 -7.40
N GLU A 178 14.74 -13.47 -8.10
CA GLU A 178 15.15 -12.23 -8.76
C GLU A 178 14.25 -11.07 -8.29
N GLU A 179 14.78 -9.84 -8.35
CA GLU A 179 14.17 -8.61 -7.81
C GLU A 179 12.87 -8.22 -8.55
N ASP A 180 11.75 -8.82 -8.16
CA ASP A 180 10.40 -8.52 -8.68
C ASP A 180 10.27 -8.63 -10.21
N SER A 181 11.09 -9.46 -10.87
CA SER A 181 11.01 -9.70 -12.32
C SER A 181 9.67 -10.27 -12.76
N LYS A 182 8.97 -10.97 -11.86
CA LYS A 182 7.60 -11.45 -12.03
C LYS A 182 6.77 -11.17 -10.77
N ILE A 183 5.85 -10.21 -10.86
CA ILE A 183 4.88 -9.93 -9.80
C ILE A 183 3.84 -11.07 -9.71
N CYS A 184 3.56 -11.53 -8.50
CA CYS A 184 2.65 -12.66 -8.22
C CYS A 184 3.01 -13.92 -9.01
N PRO A 185 4.21 -14.49 -8.81
CA PRO A 185 4.69 -15.59 -9.65
C PRO A 185 3.85 -16.86 -9.53
N ASN A 186 3.11 -17.02 -8.43
CA ASN A 186 2.24 -18.16 -8.11
C ASN A 186 0.77 -17.97 -8.55
N TYR A 187 0.43 -16.84 -9.18
CA TYR A 187 -0.93 -16.50 -9.62
C TYR A 187 -0.98 -16.07 -11.10
#